data_AF-A0A524D1M8-F1
#
_entry.id   AF-A0A524D1M8-F1
#
_cell.length_a   1.000
_cell.length_b   1.000
_cell.length_c   1.000
_cell.angle_alpha   90.00
_cell.angle_beta   90.00
_cell.angle_gamma   90.00
#
_symmetry.space_group_name_H-M   'P 1'
#
loop_
_entity.id
_entity.type
_entity.pdbx_description
1 polymer ?
#
loop_
_entity_poly.entity_id
_entity_poly.type
_entity_poly.pdbx_seq_one_letter_code
_entity_poly.pdbx_strand_id
1 'polypeptide(L)'
;MDVYLFGMLKEKINDKKTNPGIPSKLSLEKRDDIENVYDLLDILKINLNEISHIFINGKYCGPGKILKSNDRIGLFPKNMALNFVEVEQNNPIRVQIKLNKELKKFDRIRELKLTIPEGSNIRFLLQKLNLDPDLEKLEIKKNGIQITNLQSVVNNEDTISIRSVIFDLKSLRNSANVLK
;
A
#
# COMPACT_ATOMS: atom_id res chain seq x y z
N MET A 1 -5.49 17.56 -14.46
CA MET A 1 -5.65 17.03 -13.09
C MET A 1 -5.22 18.10 -12.10
N ASP A 2 -5.85 18.15 -10.94
CA ASP A 2 -5.54 19.12 -9.90
C ASP A 2 -4.93 18.41 -8.69
N VAL A 3 -3.74 18.86 -8.26
CA VAL A 3 -3.02 18.32 -7.10
C VAL A 3 -3.06 19.33 -5.97
N TYR A 4 -3.46 18.88 -4.78
CA TYR A 4 -3.58 19.66 -3.56
C TYR A 4 -2.56 19.14 -2.55
N LEU A 5 -1.56 19.96 -2.26
CA LEU A 5 -0.49 19.64 -1.30
C LEU A 5 -0.80 20.27 0.05
N PHE A 6 -0.75 19.45 1.10
CA PHE A 6 -1.02 19.87 2.47
C PHE A 6 0.25 19.90 3.33
N GLY A 7 0.23 20.70 4.39
CA GLY A 7 1.34 20.78 5.36
C GLY A 7 2.68 21.11 4.71
N MET A 8 3.73 20.40 5.13
CA MET A 8 5.09 20.59 4.63
C MET A 8 5.29 20.23 3.14
N LEU A 9 4.36 19.50 2.52
CA LEU A 9 4.47 19.19 1.08
C LEU A 9 4.33 20.44 0.20
N LYS A 10 3.72 21.51 0.72
CA LYS A 10 3.57 22.80 0.02
C LYS A 10 4.91 23.41 -0.40
N GLU A 11 5.97 23.15 0.37
CA GLU A 11 7.32 23.65 0.12
C GLU A 11 7.90 23.11 -1.20
N LYS A 12 7.43 21.96 -1.69
CA LYS A 12 7.91 21.31 -2.93
C LYS A 12 7.54 22.09 -4.19
N ILE A 13 6.53 22.95 -4.12
CA ILE A 13 6.05 23.74 -5.28
C ILE A 13 6.27 25.25 -5.12
N ASN A 14 7.21 25.62 -4.24
CA ASN A 14 7.72 26.99 -4.11
C ASN A 14 6.63 28.04 -3.80
N ASP A 15 5.56 27.62 -3.11
CA ASP A 15 4.48 28.51 -2.71
C ASP A 15 4.92 29.32 -1.49
N LYS A 16 5.45 30.53 -1.75
CA LYS A 16 6.13 31.40 -0.77
C LYS A 16 5.21 31.97 0.33
N LYS A 17 3.95 31.56 0.42
CA LYS A 17 3.02 31.94 1.50
C LYS A 17 2.21 30.74 1.96
N THR A 18 2.79 29.93 2.83
CA THR A 18 2.09 28.80 3.44
C THR A 18 1.09 29.27 4.48
N ASN A 19 -0.12 29.65 4.06
CA ASN A 19 -1.23 29.82 5.01
C ASN A 19 -1.54 28.46 5.66
N PRO A 20 -1.54 28.36 6.99
CA PRO A 20 -1.93 27.13 7.68
C PRO A 20 -3.35 26.71 7.29
N GLY A 21 -3.57 25.40 7.14
CA GLY A 21 -4.89 24.82 6.83
C GLY A 21 -5.36 24.93 5.37
N ILE A 22 -4.75 25.79 4.54
CA ILE A 22 -5.11 25.92 3.12
C ILE A 22 -4.10 25.11 2.27
N PRO A 23 -4.54 24.17 1.41
CA PRO A 23 -3.65 23.45 0.53
C PRO A 23 -3.08 24.37 -0.57
N SER A 24 -1.87 24.07 -1.02
CA SER A 24 -1.36 24.64 -2.27
C SER A 24 -1.88 23.81 -3.43
N LYS A 25 -2.48 24.47 -4.42
CA LYS A 25 -3.02 23.83 -5.63
C LYS A 25 -2.02 23.92 -6.77
N LEU A 26 -1.74 22.78 -7.40
CA LEU A 26 -0.99 22.66 -8.64
C LEU A 26 -1.89 22.03 -9.70
N SER A 27 -2.16 22.76 -10.78
CA SER A 27 -2.85 22.20 -11.94
C SER A 27 -1.84 21.63 -12.92
N LEU A 28 -1.98 20.35 -13.24
CA LEU A 28 -1.13 19.62 -14.16
C LEU A 28 -1.98 19.08 -15.32
N GLU A 29 -1.45 19.12 -16.53
CA GLU A 29 -2.04 18.37 -17.64
C GLU A 29 -1.71 16.87 -17.48
N LYS A 30 -2.66 16.00 -17.83
CA LYS A 30 -2.39 14.56 -17.85
C LYS A 30 -1.48 14.26 -19.03
N ARG A 31 -0.30 13.76 -18.72
CA ARG A 31 0.69 13.28 -19.68
C ARG A 31 0.73 11.77 -19.67
N ASP A 32 1.33 11.19 -20.71
CA ASP A 32 1.44 9.74 -20.86
C ASP A 32 2.33 9.10 -19.79
N ASP A 33 3.30 9.84 -19.27
CA ASP A 33 4.25 9.38 -18.25
C ASP A 33 3.73 9.53 -16.80
N ILE A 34 2.44 9.85 -16.63
CA ILE A 34 1.79 9.96 -15.31
C ILE A 34 0.62 8.99 -15.24
N GLU A 35 0.85 7.69 -15.19
CA GLU A 35 -0.22 6.70 -15.19
C GLU A 35 -0.90 6.60 -13.82
N ASN A 36 -0.11 6.61 -12.74
CA ASN A 36 -0.57 6.38 -11.39
C ASN A 36 0.05 7.37 -10.39
N VAL A 37 -0.28 7.23 -9.10
CA VAL A 37 0.22 8.16 -8.06
C VAL A 37 1.73 8.02 -7.83
N TYR A 38 2.37 6.85 -8.02
CA TYR A 38 3.83 6.75 -7.95
C TYR A 38 4.49 7.68 -8.97
N ASP A 39 4.07 7.64 -10.23
CA ASP A 39 4.64 8.48 -11.29
C ASP A 39 4.45 9.98 -10.96
N LEU A 40 3.28 10.33 -10.41
CA LEU A 40 3.02 11.69 -9.97
C LEU A 40 3.98 12.12 -8.84
N LEU A 41 4.19 11.26 -7.84
CA LEU A 41 5.10 11.55 -6.73
C LEU A 41 6.54 11.72 -7.22
N ASP A 42 6.97 10.91 -8.18
CA ASP A 42 8.31 11.00 -8.78
C ASP A 42 8.51 12.33 -9.52
N ILE A 43 7.53 12.78 -10.31
CA ILE A 43 7.57 14.08 -10.99
C ILE A 43 7.62 15.25 -9.99
N LEU A 44 6.87 15.15 -8.90
CA LEU A 44 6.86 16.15 -7.83
C LEU A 44 8.09 16.05 -6.91
N LYS A 45 8.95 15.05 -7.10
CA LYS A 45 10.11 14.75 -6.24
C LYS A 45 9.70 14.62 -4.77
N ILE A 46 8.58 13.94 -4.54
CA ILE A 46 8.04 13.62 -3.21
C ILE A 46 8.28 12.14 -2.95
N ASN A 47 8.99 11.81 -1.89
CA ASN A 47 9.20 10.43 -1.50
C ASN A 47 7.89 9.87 -0.92
N LEU A 48 7.50 8.66 -1.32
CA LEU A 48 6.33 7.98 -0.76
C LEU A 48 6.37 7.89 0.78
N ASN A 49 7.56 7.77 1.37
CA ASN A 49 7.72 7.73 2.81
C ASN A 49 7.40 9.06 3.52
N GLU A 50 7.32 10.18 2.80
CA GLU A 50 6.83 11.47 3.32
C GLU A 50 5.30 11.50 3.38
N ILE A 51 4.61 10.66 2.58
CA ILE A 51 3.16 10.62 2.46
C ILE A 51 2.53 9.73 3.52
N SER A 52 1.45 10.24 4.12
CA SER A 52 0.59 9.54 5.06
C SER A 52 -0.68 9.06 4.39
N HIS A 53 -1.35 9.97 3.67
CA HIS A 53 -2.64 9.72 3.06
C HIS A 53 -2.70 10.31 1.65
N ILE A 54 -3.37 9.58 0.76
CA ILE A 54 -3.63 9.97 -0.62
C ILE A 54 -5.14 9.93 -0.80
N PHE A 55 -5.71 11.00 -1.33
CA PHE A 55 -7.11 11.08 -1.69
C PHE A 55 -7.26 11.42 -3.15
N ILE A 56 -8.12 10.71 -3.87
CA ILE A 56 -8.46 11.01 -5.26
C ILE A 56 -9.96 11.19 -5.36
N ASN A 57 -10.40 12.37 -5.79
CA ASN A 57 -11.79 12.79 -5.83
C ASN A 57 -12.53 12.60 -4.49
N GLY A 58 -11.84 12.88 -3.38
CA GLY A 58 -12.35 12.69 -2.01
C GLY A 58 -12.30 11.25 -1.49
N LYS A 59 -11.78 10.31 -2.28
CA LYS A 59 -11.68 8.89 -1.89
C LYS A 59 -10.28 8.51 -1.46
N TYR A 60 -10.16 7.82 -0.33
CA TYR A 60 -8.87 7.33 0.15
C TYR A 60 -8.31 6.25 -0.79
N CYS A 61 -7.06 6.38 -1.21
CA CYS A 61 -6.41 5.50 -2.17
C CYS A 61 -4.96 5.20 -1.77
N GLY A 62 -4.40 4.15 -2.35
CA GLY A 62 -2.98 3.85 -2.29
C GLY A 62 -2.20 4.47 -3.45
N PRO A 63 -0.86 4.43 -3.39
CA PRO A 63 0.02 5.02 -4.40
C PRO A 63 -0.03 4.34 -5.77
N GLY A 64 -0.56 3.12 -5.86
CA GLY A 64 -0.77 2.43 -7.13
C GLY A 64 -2.03 2.87 -7.89
N LYS A 65 -2.78 3.85 -7.39
CA LYS A 65 -4.05 4.25 -7.99
C LYS A 65 -3.82 4.94 -9.35
N ILE A 66 -4.46 4.40 -10.40
CA ILE A 66 -4.45 4.98 -11.74
C ILE A 66 -5.14 6.35 -11.74
N LEU A 67 -4.49 7.34 -12.36
CA LEU A 67 -4.90 8.74 -12.46
C LEU A 67 -5.57 9.06 -13.79
N LYS A 68 -6.63 9.87 -13.74
CA LYS A 68 -7.38 10.37 -14.90
C LYS A 68 -7.23 11.88 -15.05
N SER A 69 -7.48 12.39 -16.26
CA SER A 69 -7.25 13.80 -16.61
C SER A 69 -7.96 14.82 -15.71
N ASN A 70 -9.11 14.47 -15.15
CA ASN A 70 -9.93 15.36 -14.31
C ASN A 70 -9.87 15.02 -12.82
N ASP A 71 -8.92 14.20 -12.39
CA ASP A 71 -8.81 13.83 -10.99
C ASP A 71 -8.36 15.01 -10.11
N ARG A 72 -8.96 15.09 -8.92
CA ARG A 72 -8.57 15.97 -7.81
C ARG A 72 -7.81 15.15 -6.78
N ILE A 73 -6.54 15.42 -6.60
CA ILE A 73 -5.60 14.57 -5.86
C ILE A 73 -5.15 15.33 -4.61
N GLY A 74 -5.49 14.85 -3.42
CA GLY A 74 -5.02 15.38 -2.14
C GLY A 74 -3.86 14.55 -1.61
N LEU A 75 -2.72 15.18 -1.35
CA LEU A 75 -1.53 14.54 -0.78
C LEU A 75 -1.25 15.11 0.61
N PHE A 76 -1.16 14.22 1.60
CA PHE A 76 -0.98 14.61 3.00
C PHE A 76 0.30 14.01 3.59
N PRO A 77 1.13 14.81 4.28
CA PRO A 77 2.38 14.33 4.87
C PRO A 77 2.15 13.50 6.15
N LYS A 78 3.13 12.68 6.54
CA LYS A 78 3.12 11.91 7.81
C LYS A 78 3.06 12.77 9.06
N ASN A 79 3.69 13.94 9.05
CA ASN A 79 3.76 14.85 10.19
C ASN A 79 2.52 15.76 10.29
N MET A 80 1.34 15.22 9.96
CA MET A 80 0.08 15.95 10.02
C MET A 80 -0.97 15.07 10.69
N ALA A 81 -1.49 15.54 11.83
CA ALA A 81 -2.66 14.94 12.45
C ALA A 81 -3.88 15.27 11.60
N LEU A 82 -4.53 14.24 11.06
CA LEU A 82 -5.78 14.36 10.32
C LEU A 82 -6.88 13.71 11.14
N ASN A 83 -7.83 14.52 11.59
CA ASN A 83 -9.07 14.01 12.14
C ASN A 83 -10.02 13.75 10.98
N PHE A 84 -10.15 12.49 10.58
CA PHE A 84 -11.24 12.08 9.71
C PHE A 84 -12.38 11.54 10.58
N VAL A 85 -13.59 12.09 10.41
CA VAL A 85 -14.81 11.37 10.79
C VAL A 85 -14.87 10.18 9.85
N GLU A 86 -14.84 8.98 10.45
CA GLU A 86 -14.87 7.66 9.84
C GLU A 86 -15.16 7.68 8.33
N VAL A 87 -14.10 7.54 7.53
CA VAL A 87 -14.21 7.43 6.09
C VAL A 87 -14.65 6.00 5.78
N GLU A 88 -15.87 5.66 6.17
CA GLU A 88 -16.49 4.42 5.83
C GLU A 88 -16.65 4.35 4.29
N GLN A 89 -16.16 3.26 3.71
CA GLN A 89 -16.51 2.79 2.36
C GLN A 89 -15.93 3.53 1.14
N ASN A 90 -14.67 3.98 1.18
CA ASN A 90 -14.03 4.58 0.01
C ASN A 90 -13.36 3.55 -0.92
N ASN A 91 -14.07 3.22 -2.01
CA ASN A 91 -13.66 2.34 -3.12
C ASN A 91 -12.84 1.09 -2.72
N PRO A 92 -13.39 0.25 -1.84
CA PRO A 92 -12.68 -0.93 -1.39
C PRO A 92 -12.49 -1.94 -2.51
N ILE A 93 -11.26 -2.41 -2.71
CA ILE A 93 -11.01 -3.62 -3.48
C ILE A 93 -11.05 -4.84 -2.55
N ARG A 94 -11.56 -5.96 -3.07
CA ARG A 94 -11.61 -7.24 -2.38
C ARG A 94 -10.40 -8.07 -2.77
N VAL A 95 -9.71 -8.64 -1.78
CA VAL A 95 -8.50 -9.44 -2.03
C VAL A 95 -8.62 -10.74 -1.24
N GLN A 96 -8.27 -11.85 -1.87
CA GLN A 96 -8.24 -13.17 -1.23
C GLN A 96 -6.84 -13.47 -0.73
N ILE A 97 -6.68 -13.75 0.56
CA ILE A 97 -5.38 -13.99 1.19
C ILE A 97 -5.27 -15.44 1.64
N LYS A 98 -4.27 -16.16 1.13
CA LYS A 98 -3.92 -17.53 1.52
C LYS A 98 -2.71 -17.53 2.43
N LEU A 99 -2.92 -17.78 3.73
CA LEU A 99 -1.84 -17.83 4.73
C LEU A 99 -1.44 -19.28 5.04
N ASN A 100 -0.13 -19.56 5.06
CA ASN A 100 0.39 -20.82 5.58
C ASN A 100 0.08 -20.95 7.10
N LYS A 101 -0.11 -22.18 7.58
CA LYS A 101 -0.47 -22.53 8.97
C LYS A 101 0.44 -21.89 10.02
N GLU A 102 1.74 -21.78 9.74
CA GLU A 102 2.72 -21.22 10.69
C GLU A 102 2.61 -19.71 10.88
N LEU A 103 2.00 -19.01 9.92
CA LEU A 103 1.74 -17.57 10.00
C LEU A 103 0.37 -17.27 10.62
N LYS A 104 -0.36 -18.29 11.11
CA LYS A 104 -1.70 -18.11 11.66
C LYS A 104 -1.65 -17.86 13.16
N LYS A 105 -2.27 -16.75 13.59
CA LYS A 105 -2.96 -16.67 14.90
C LYS A 105 -4.36 -17.30 14.86
N PHE A 106 -4.86 -17.61 13.67
CA PHE A 106 -6.21 -18.13 13.41
C PHE A 106 -6.14 -19.56 12.87
N ASP A 107 -6.14 -20.57 13.74
CA ASP A 107 -5.91 -21.98 13.39
C ASP A 107 -6.79 -22.58 12.27
N ARG A 108 -7.87 -21.90 11.86
CA ARG A 108 -8.91 -22.48 10.98
C ARG A 108 -9.12 -21.78 9.64
N ILE A 109 -8.56 -20.59 9.40
CA ILE A 109 -8.86 -19.83 8.17
C ILE A 109 -7.72 -20.07 7.16
N ARG A 110 -7.98 -20.81 6.08
CA ARG A 110 -7.04 -20.99 4.95
C ARG A 110 -7.06 -19.79 3.99
N GLU A 111 -8.17 -19.06 3.97
CA GLU A 111 -8.45 -17.97 3.05
C GLU A 111 -9.17 -16.83 3.78
N LEU A 112 -8.57 -15.65 3.79
CA LEU A 112 -9.16 -14.44 4.35
C LEU A 112 -9.57 -13.51 3.20
N LYS A 113 -10.81 -13.01 3.21
CA LYS A 113 -11.23 -11.95 2.29
C LYS A 113 -11.04 -10.62 2.99
N LEU A 114 -10.15 -9.79 2.45
CA LEU A 114 -9.89 -8.45 2.97
C LEU A 114 -10.40 -7.38 2.02
N THR A 115 -10.88 -6.31 2.63
CA THR A 115 -11.18 -5.05 1.96
C THR A 115 -10.04 -4.07 2.21
N ILE A 116 -9.43 -3.55 1.16
CA ILE A 116 -8.34 -2.55 1.23
C ILE A 116 -8.62 -1.40 0.25
N PRO A 117 -8.03 -0.20 0.46
CA PRO A 117 -8.15 0.90 -0.50
C PRO A 117 -7.62 0.52 -1.88
N GLU A 118 -8.26 0.98 -2.94
CA GLU A 118 -7.76 0.82 -4.32
C GLU A 118 -6.34 1.42 -4.46
N GLY A 119 -5.46 0.76 -5.22
CA GLY A 119 -4.08 1.18 -5.40
C GLY A 119 -3.16 0.85 -4.22
N SER A 120 -3.66 0.11 -3.21
CA SER A 120 -2.82 -0.44 -2.14
C SER A 120 -1.76 -1.39 -2.69
N ASN A 121 -0.64 -1.51 -1.99
CA ASN A 121 0.47 -2.40 -2.35
C ASN A 121 0.64 -3.55 -1.34
N ILE A 122 1.59 -4.44 -1.62
CA ILE A 122 1.90 -5.59 -0.76
C ILE A 122 2.36 -5.15 0.62
N ARG A 123 3.17 -4.08 0.74
CA ARG A 123 3.59 -3.55 2.04
C ARG A 123 2.40 -3.19 2.91
N PHE A 124 1.42 -2.46 2.37
CA PHE A 124 0.19 -2.10 3.08
C PHE A 124 -0.57 -3.35 3.56
N LEU A 125 -0.66 -4.36 2.70
CA LEU A 125 -1.34 -5.62 3.01
C LEU A 125 -0.64 -6.37 4.17
N LEU A 126 0.70 -6.44 4.17
CA LEU A 126 1.46 -7.07 5.26
C LEU A 126 1.28 -6.33 6.59
N GLN A 127 1.33 -5.00 6.57
CA GLN A 127 1.06 -4.17 7.75
C GLN A 127 -0.35 -4.40 8.30
N LYS A 128 -1.36 -4.44 7.42
CA LYS A 128 -2.75 -4.73 7.81
C LYS A 128 -2.93 -6.12 8.43
N LEU A 129 -2.10 -7.08 8.03
CA LEU A 129 -2.06 -8.43 8.58
C LEU A 129 -1.17 -8.55 9.84
N ASN A 130 -0.52 -7.46 10.28
CA ASN A 130 0.50 -7.46 11.33
C ASN A 130 1.65 -8.45 11.05
N LEU A 131 2.07 -8.56 9.78
CA LEU A 131 3.21 -9.36 9.36
C LEU A 131 4.43 -8.47 9.13
N ASP A 132 5.59 -8.97 9.55
CA ASP A 132 6.89 -8.33 9.28
C ASP A 132 7.14 -8.32 7.76
N PRO A 133 7.35 -7.14 7.13
CA PRO A 133 7.61 -7.04 5.70
C PRO A 133 8.98 -7.60 5.26
N ASP A 134 9.80 -8.12 6.16
CA ASP A 134 11.06 -8.79 5.83
C ASP A 134 10.85 -9.98 4.86
N LEU A 135 11.21 -9.75 3.59
CA LEU A 135 11.03 -10.70 2.49
C LEU A 135 11.91 -11.95 2.61
N GLU A 136 13.05 -11.89 3.30
CA GLU A 136 13.90 -13.08 3.48
C GLU A 136 13.18 -14.17 4.28
N LYS A 137 12.21 -13.75 5.09
CA LYS A 137 11.40 -14.64 5.92
C LYS A 137 10.09 -15.03 5.23
N LEU A 138 9.71 -14.39 4.12
CA LEU A 138 8.39 -14.54 3.50
C LEU A 138 8.44 -14.82 1.99
N GLU A 139 7.80 -15.90 1.57
CA GLU A 139 7.47 -16.17 0.18
C GLU A 139 6.09 -15.58 -0.12
N ILE A 140 6.03 -14.60 -1.01
CA ILE A 140 4.79 -13.92 -1.40
C ILE A 140 4.50 -14.20 -2.87
N LYS A 141 3.30 -14.67 -3.16
CA LYS A 141 2.80 -14.87 -4.53
C LYS A 141 1.53 -14.08 -4.77
N LYS A 142 1.47 -13.34 -5.87
CA LYS A 142 0.28 -12.69 -6.40
C LYS A 142 -0.22 -13.50 -7.59
N ASN A 143 -1.45 -14.02 -7.51
CA ASN A 143 -2.05 -14.88 -8.54
C ASN A 143 -1.14 -16.04 -8.98
N GLY A 144 -0.40 -16.61 -8.01
CA GLY A 144 0.54 -17.71 -8.24
C GLY A 144 1.96 -17.29 -8.67
N ILE A 145 2.17 -16.02 -9.03
CA ILE A 145 3.48 -15.49 -9.44
C ILE A 145 4.21 -14.93 -8.23
N GLN A 146 5.47 -15.35 -8.04
CA GLN A 146 6.34 -14.83 -6.97
C GLN A 146 6.59 -13.34 -7.16
N ILE A 147 6.47 -12.58 -6.07
CA ILE A 147 6.80 -11.15 -6.06
C ILE A 147 7.83 -10.85 -4.97
N THR A 148 8.80 -10.01 -5.32
CA THR A 148 9.84 -9.51 -4.41
C THR A 148 9.72 -8.00 -4.19
N ASN A 149 8.93 -7.29 -5.00
CA ASN A 149 8.70 -5.87 -4.82
C ASN A 149 7.48 -5.62 -3.93
N LEU A 150 7.70 -5.14 -2.71
CA LEU A 150 6.63 -4.78 -1.77
C LEU A 150 5.76 -3.60 -2.22
N GLN A 151 6.23 -2.81 -3.20
CA GLN A 151 5.46 -1.72 -3.81
C GLN A 151 4.52 -2.21 -4.93
N SER A 152 4.58 -3.50 -5.30
CA SER A 152 3.67 -4.09 -6.27
C SER A 152 2.22 -3.82 -5.87
N VAL A 153 1.45 -3.25 -6.79
CA VAL A 153 0.03 -2.90 -6.60
C VAL A 153 -0.80 -4.17 -6.47
N VAL A 154 -1.77 -4.14 -5.57
CA VAL A 154 -2.81 -5.16 -5.40
C VAL A 154 -4.08 -4.65 -6.05
N ASN A 155 -4.66 -5.46 -6.92
CA ASN A 155 -5.86 -5.21 -7.69
C ASN A 155 -7.05 -5.96 -7.09
N ASN A 156 -8.25 -5.56 -7.52
CA ASN A 156 -9.46 -6.24 -7.12
C ASN A 156 -9.43 -7.71 -7.55
N GLU A 157 -9.87 -8.59 -6.66
CA GLU A 157 -9.96 -10.05 -6.81
C GLU A 157 -8.62 -10.78 -6.91
N ASP A 158 -7.50 -10.09 -6.70
CA ASP A 158 -6.21 -10.75 -6.59
C ASP A 158 -6.21 -11.79 -5.46
N THR A 159 -5.52 -12.90 -5.72
CA THR A 159 -5.17 -13.90 -4.71
C THR A 159 -3.73 -13.69 -4.28
N ILE A 160 -3.52 -13.35 -3.01
CA ILE A 160 -2.19 -13.22 -2.41
C ILE A 160 -1.92 -14.42 -1.52
N SER A 161 -0.89 -15.19 -1.83
CA SER A 161 -0.40 -16.28 -0.98
C SER A 161 0.84 -15.84 -0.23
N ILE A 162 0.88 -16.06 1.08
CA ILE A 162 2.02 -15.69 1.94
C ILE A 162 2.43 -16.92 2.74
N ARG A 163 3.73 -17.24 2.72
CA ARG A 163 4.32 -18.37 3.45
C ARG A 163 5.59 -17.94 4.16
N SER A 164 5.85 -18.51 5.34
CA SER A 164 7.16 -18.40 5.98
C SER A 164 8.18 -19.23 5.20
N VAL A 165 9.38 -18.70 5.03
CA VAL A 165 10.55 -19.40 4.46
C VAL A 165 11.53 -19.82 5.56
N ILE A 166 11.33 -19.35 6.80
CA ILE A 166 12.13 -19.79 7.94
C ILE A 166 11.92 -21.29 8.10
N PHE A 167 13.00 -22.03 7.81
CA PHE A 167 13.07 -23.47 7.74
C PHE A 167 12.31 -24.18 8.87
N ASP A 168 11.54 -25.17 8.44
CA ASP A 168 10.94 -26.25 9.20
C ASP A 168 12.02 -27.06 9.97
N LEU A 169 12.53 -26.50 11.08
CA LEU A 169 13.44 -27.19 12.01
C LEU A 169 12.77 -28.38 12.72
N LYS A 170 11.46 -28.55 12.58
CA LYS A 170 10.75 -29.74 13.07
C LYS A 170 10.87 -30.92 12.11
N SER A 171 11.05 -30.69 10.80
CA SER A 171 11.25 -31.77 9.81
C SER A 171 12.62 -32.45 9.90
N LEU A 172 13.68 -31.73 10.30
CA LEU A 172 15.05 -32.26 10.43
C LEU A 172 15.29 -33.03 11.75
N ARG A 173 14.47 -32.82 12.79
CA ARG A 173 14.59 -33.58 14.05
C ARG A 173 14.02 -34.99 13.96
N ASN A 174 13.10 -35.26 13.03
CA ASN A 174 12.51 -36.59 12.86
C ASN A 174 13.34 -37.53 11.98
N SER A 175 14.31 -37.02 11.22
CA SER A 175 15.29 -37.84 10.46
C SER A 175 16.58 -38.09 11.24
N ALA A 176 16.87 -37.34 12.31
CA ALA A 176 18.02 -37.56 13.18
C ALA A 176 17.77 -38.56 14.34
N ASN A 177 16.51 -38.92 14.61
CA ASN A 177 16.12 -39.88 15.66
C ASN A 177 15.78 -41.28 15.15
N VAL A 178 16.09 -41.60 13.88
CA VAL A 178 15.95 -42.96 13.32
C VAL A 178 17.29 -43.72 13.31
N LEU A 179 18.37 -43.09 13.79
CA LEU A 179 19.70 -43.69 13.93
C LEU A 179 20.32 -43.38 15.30
N LYS A 180 19.64 -43.75 16.39
CA LYS A 180 20.26 -44.02 17.71
C LYS A 180 19.46 -45.07 18.46
#